data_AF-A0A8T5QRM4-F1
#
_entry.id   AF-A0A8T5QRM4-F1
#
_cell.length_a   1.000
_cell.length_b   1.000
_cell.length_c   1.000
_cell.angle_alpha   90.00
_cell.angle_beta   90.00
_cell.angle_gamma   90.00
#
_symmetry.space_group_name_H-M   'P 1'
#
loop_
_entity.id
_entity.type
_entity.pdbx_description
1 polymer ?
#
loop_
_entity_poly.entity_id
_entity_poly.type
_entity_poly.pdbx_seq_one_letter_code
_entity_poly.pdbx_strand_id
1 'polypeptide(L)'
;MNLIQLWKKVDALSKRFPSQYKPVLGNGKCKNPKYMLVFINPTKSNISSHHSWKGFRAPFIGTKPVWKVLSKADFFGEQLTKIINISKTWSPFFAKNVYASLKFRKVYLTNIVKWTGNNADLPNAEKIKAYLPLLKKEIEIVKPKYIITMGLIPFEHLTGHKIKLGEYYKEVMKTKKLKTFDLKIDSKTYKVIPCYFPVGRGNPKRAAEILKLLKKM
;
A
#
# COMPACT_ATOMS: atom_id res chain seq x y z
N MET A 1 -6.91 -14.69 15.13
CA MET A 1 -6.00 -13.54 15.36
C MET A 1 -6.62 -12.28 14.78
N ASN A 2 -6.59 -11.15 15.49
CA ASN A 2 -7.06 -9.84 15.00
C ASN A 2 -5.87 -8.91 14.63
N LEU A 3 -6.15 -7.72 14.07
CA LEU A 3 -5.11 -6.77 13.67
C LEU A 3 -4.24 -6.30 14.85
N ILE A 4 -4.81 -6.09 16.04
CA ILE A 4 -4.05 -5.67 17.23
C ILE A 4 -3.00 -6.73 17.58
N GLN A 5 -3.38 -8.00 17.58
CA GLN A 5 -2.48 -9.12 17.82
C GLN A 5 -1.44 -9.26 16.70
N LEU A 6 -1.81 -9.02 15.44
CA LEU A 6 -0.86 -9.01 14.31
C LEU A 6 0.18 -7.90 14.47
N TRP A 7 -0.23 -6.71 14.91
CA TRP A 7 0.67 -5.58 15.13
C TRP A 7 1.67 -5.82 16.25
N LYS A 8 1.27 -6.49 17.33
CA LYS A 8 2.22 -6.97 18.36
C LYS A 8 3.32 -7.88 17.76
N LYS A 9 2.95 -8.75 16.81
CA LYS A 9 3.93 -9.60 16.10
C LYS A 9 4.83 -8.79 15.16
N VAL A 10 4.28 -7.79 14.48
CA VAL A 10 5.07 -6.84 13.65
C VAL A 10 6.08 -6.08 14.51
N ASP A 11 5.67 -5.59 15.68
CA ASP A 11 6.54 -4.89 16.61
C ASP A 11 7.64 -5.81 17.14
N ALA A 12 7.31 -7.04 17.52
CA ALA A 12 8.29 -8.03 17.93
C ALA A 12 9.30 -8.34 16.81
N LEU A 13 8.82 -8.57 15.58
CA LEU A 13 9.69 -8.82 14.42
C LEU A 13 10.57 -7.60 14.09
N SER A 14 10.06 -6.38 14.25
CA SER A 14 10.81 -5.16 13.95
C SER A 14 12.09 -5.02 14.78
N LYS A 15 12.13 -5.60 15.99
CA LYS A 15 13.32 -5.61 16.85
C LYS A 15 14.49 -6.40 16.24
N ARG A 16 14.21 -7.40 15.38
CA ARG A 16 15.24 -8.15 14.64
C ARG A 16 15.92 -7.31 13.55
N PHE A 17 15.27 -6.25 13.09
CA PHE A 17 15.78 -5.36 12.05
C PHE A 17 15.85 -3.92 12.59
N PRO A 18 16.87 -3.58 13.41
CA PRO A 18 16.97 -2.26 14.02
C PRO A 18 16.83 -1.13 12.98
N SER A 19 16.06 -0.10 13.36
CA SER A 19 15.88 1.15 12.63
C SER A 19 15.65 2.25 13.65
N GLN A 20 16.10 3.47 13.33
CA GLN A 20 15.78 4.67 14.10
C GLN A 20 14.29 5.07 14.00
N TYR A 21 13.52 4.36 13.18
CA TYR A 21 12.12 4.59 12.92
C TYR A 21 11.26 3.43 13.39
N LYS A 22 10.00 3.73 13.75
CA LYS A 22 8.98 2.73 14.05
C LYS A 22 8.45 2.08 12.77
N PRO A 23 7.93 0.84 12.85
CA PRO A 23 7.26 0.20 11.73
C PRO A 23 6.00 0.97 11.32
N VAL A 24 5.66 0.89 10.03
CA VAL A 24 4.42 1.48 9.49
C VAL A 24 3.43 0.37 9.16
N LEU A 25 2.32 0.36 9.90
CA LEU A 25 1.28 -0.66 9.85
C LEU A 25 0.29 -0.39 8.71
N GLY A 26 -0.59 -1.35 8.40
CA GLY A 26 -1.67 -1.14 7.43
C GLY A 26 -2.87 -0.41 8.02
N ASN A 27 -3.56 0.42 7.23
CA ASN A 27 -4.73 1.18 7.69
C ASN A 27 -5.69 1.56 6.54
N GLY A 28 -6.91 2.01 6.88
CA GLY A 28 -7.99 2.35 5.96
C GLY A 28 -9.28 1.60 6.33
N LYS A 29 -9.93 0.95 5.36
CA LYS A 29 -11.06 0.05 5.61
C LYS A 29 -10.56 -1.33 6.06
N CYS A 30 -10.45 -1.53 7.37
CA CYS A 30 -9.84 -2.73 7.97
C CYS A 30 -10.67 -4.03 7.91
N LYS A 31 -11.90 -3.99 7.38
CA LYS A 31 -12.76 -5.17 7.19
C LYS A 31 -13.43 -5.09 5.83
N ASN A 32 -13.24 -6.14 5.02
CA ASN A 32 -13.81 -6.31 3.69
C ASN A 32 -13.66 -5.06 2.79
N PRO A 33 -12.45 -4.46 2.65
CA PRO A 33 -12.26 -3.38 1.69
C PRO A 33 -12.49 -3.88 0.26
N LYS A 34 -12.92 -2.99 -0.62
CA LYS A 34 -12.98 -3.29 -2.06
C LYS A 34 -11.56 -3.43 -2.62
N TYR A 35 -10.63 -2.60 -2.15
CA TYR A 35 -9.26 -2.56 -2.64
C TYR A 35 -8.25 -2.53 -1.48
N MET A 36 -7.24 -3.39 -1.54
CA MET A 36 -6.06 -3.34 -0.68
C MET A 36 -4.83 -3.03 -1.53
N LEU A 37 -4.22 -1.88 -1.35
CA LEU A 37 -3.00 -1.51 -2.05
C LEU A 37 -1.78 -1.93 -1.21
N VAL A 38 -0.94 -2.77 -1.79
CA VAL A 38 0.27 -3.31 -1.16
C VAL A 38 1.49 -2.69 -1.83
N PHE A 39 2.23 -1.90 -1.05
CA PHE A 39 3.48 -1.25 -1.45
C PHE A 39 4.70 -2.04 -0.94
N ILE A 40 5.90 -1.50 -1.11
CA ILE A 40 7.16 -2.21 -0.78
C ILE A 40 7.47 -2.07 0.72
N ASN A 41 8.01 -0.92 1.12
CA ASN A 41 8.34 -0.58 2.49
C ASN A 41 8.22 0.94 2.71
N PRO A 42 7.95 1.39 3.94
CA PRO A 42 8.05 2.80 4.29
C PRO A 42 9.51 3.30 4.27
N THR A 43 9.67 4.60 4.08
CA THR A 43 10.94 5.33 4.19
C THR A 43 10.84 6.42 5.25
N LYS A 44 11.96 7.07 5.61
CA LYS A 44 11.97 8.21 6.55
C LYS A 44 10.98 9.33 6.21
N SER A 45 10.62 9.47 4.93
CA SER A 45 9.67 10.47 4.45
C SER A 45 8.25 10.24 4.98
N ASN A 46 7.92 8.99 5.36
CA ASN A 46 6.69 8.70 6.05
C ASN A 46 6.80 9.18 7.50
N ILE A 47 6.33 10.40 7.79
CA ILE A 47 6.51 11.05 9.09
C ILE A 47 5.85 10.26 10.23
N SER A 48 4.84 9.44 9.91
CA SER A 48 4.22 8.54 10.89
C SER A 48 5.08 7.36 11.29
N SER A 49 6.35 7.28 10.87
CA SER A 49 7.37 6.35 11.37
C SER A 49 8.25 6.97 12.47
N HIS A 50 8.24 8.30 12.62
CA HIS A 50 9.07 9.01 13.62
C HIS A 50 8.52 8.82 15.03
N HIS A 51 9.42 8.82 16.02
CA HIS A 51 9.05 8.65 17.44
C HIS A 51 8.20 9.82 17.98
N SER A 52 8.42 11.02 17.46
CA SER A 52 7.68 12.23 17.82
C SER A 52 6.23 12.26 17.31
N TRP A 53 5.90 11.46 16.29
CA TRP A 53 4.54 11.41 15.73
C TRP A 53 3.53 10.85 16.73
N LYS A 54 2.49 11.64 17.05
CA LYS A 54 1.44 11.29 18.03
C LYS A 54 0.17 10.70 17.43
N GLY A 55 0.07 10.65 16.10
CA GLY A 55 -1.05 10.03 15.40
C GLY A 55 -0.86 8.53 15.15
N PHE A 56 -1.82 7.91 14.45
CA PHE A 56 -1.67 6.53 13.99
C PHE A 56 -0.54 6.41 12.95
N ARG A 57 0.06 5.23 12.87
CA ARG A 57 1.09 4.89 11.87
C ARG A 57 0.44 4.18 10.69
N ALA A 58 0.58 4.74 9.50
CA ALA A 58 0.06 4.18 8.26
C ALA A 58 0.80 4.72 7.04
N PRO A 59 0.72 4.04 5.88
CA PRO A 59 1.52 4.39 4.71
C PRO A 59 1.32 5.82 4.23
N PHE A 60 2.41 6.42 3.77
CA PHE A 60 2.47 7.72 3.10
C PHE A 60 2.01 8.94 3.90
N ILE A 61 1.78 8.83 5.21
CA ILE A 61 1.50 10.03 6.03
C ILE A 61 2.71 10.97 5.94
N GLY A 62 2.47 12.20 5.49
CA GLY A 62 3.52 13.20 5.26
C GLY A 62 4.23 13.13 3.91
N THR A 63 3.87 12.20 3.01
CA THR A 63 4.53 12.08 1.68
C THR A 63 3.62 12.51 0.54
N LYS A 64 3.90 13.62 -0.11
CA LYS A 64 3.06 14.19 -1.19
C LYS A 64 2.92 13.32 -2.48
N PRO A 65 3.98 12.68 -3.01
CA PRO A 65 3.92 12.10 -4.35
C PRO A 65 2.90 10.96 -4.53
N VAL A 66 2.75 10.07 -3.54
CA VAL A 66 1.77 8.97 -3.63
C VAL A 66 0.34 9.49 -3.57
N TRP A 67 0.06 10.46 -2.70
CA TRP A 67 -1.27 11.06 -2.63
C TRP A 67 -1.65 11.76 -3.92
N LYS A 68 -0.71 12.43 -4.60
CA LYS A 68 -0.96 13.01 -5.94
C LYS A 68 -1.40 11.95 -6.96
N VAL A 69 -0.79 10.77 -6.96
CA VAL A 69 -1.18 9.67 -7.87
C VAL A 69 -2.58 9.16 -7.52
N LEU A 70 -2.86 8.96 -6.22
CA LEU A 70 -4.18 8.53 -5.76
C LEU A 70 -5.27 9.59 -6.05
N SER A 71 -4.97 10.88 -5.90
CA SER A 71 -5.85 11.99 -6.31
C SER A 71 -6.12 11.96 -7.80
N LYS A 72 -5.09 11.78 -8.64
CA LYS A 72 -5.25 11.64 -10.09
C LYS A 72 -6.09 10.43 -10.46
N ALA A 73 -6.13 9.39 -9.63
CA ALA A 73 -6.99 8.21 -9.80
C ALA A 73 -8.37 8.35 -9.12
N ASP A 74 -8.72 9.56 -8.65
CA ASP A 74 -9.98 9.92 -8.01
C ASP A 74 -10.30 9.10 -6.75
N PHE A 75 -9.27 8.78 -5.98
CA PHE A 75 -9.41 8.20 -4.63
C PHE A 75 -9.84 9.24 -3.58
N PHE A 76 -10.03 10.50 -3.96
CA PHE A 76 -10.44 11.59 -3.07
C PHE A 76 -11.46 12.49 -3.78
N GLY A 77 -12.27 13.21 -3.00
CA GLY A 77 -13.09 14.30 -3.55
C GLY A 77 -12.22 15.50 -3.97
N GLU A 78 -12.79 16.41 -4.74
CA GLU A 78 -12.08 17.59 -5.26
C GLU A 78 -11.49 18.45 -4.15
N GLN A 79 -12.28 18.79 -3.13
CA GLN A 79 -11.85 19.60 -2.00
C GLN A 79 -10.64 18.98 -1.27
N LEU A 80 -10.72 17.69 -0.93
CA LEU A 80 -9.63 17.00 -0.24
C LEU A 80 -8.39 16.86 -1.14
N THR A 81 -8.58 16.66 -2.45
CA THR A 81 -7.48 16.66 -3.43
C THR A 81 -6.75 18.00 -3.44
N LYS A 82 -7.48 19.12 -3.45
CA LYS A 82 -6.88 20.46 -3.38
C LYS A 82 -6.06 20.63 -2.10
N ILE A 83 -6.61 20.25 -0.95
CA ILE A 83 -5.92 20.33 0.35
C ILE A 83 -4.64 19.49 0.34
N ILE A 84 -4.72 18.21 -0.03
CA ILE A 84 -3.55 17.31 -0.16
C ILE A 84 -2.46 17.92 -1.05
N ASN A 85 -2.85 18.57 -2.15
CA ASN A 85 -1.92 19.14 -3.12
C ASN A 85 -1.23 20.43 -2.64
N ILE A 86 -1.81 21.18 -1.70
CA ILE A 86 -1.21 22.41 -1.17
C ILE A 86 -0.51 22.19 0.18
N SER A 87 -0.92 21.20 0.97
CA SER A 87 -0.33 20.91 2.28
C SER A 87 1.16 20.59 2.19
N LYS A 88 1.98 21.36 2.91
CA LYS A 88 3.42 21.12 3.10
C LYS A 88 3.69 20.17 4.27
N THR A 89 2.90 20.27 5.33
CA THR A 89 3.00 19.47 6.56
C THR A 89 1.69 18.72 6.83
N TRP A 90 1.76 17.69 7.67
CA TRP A 90 0.61 16.87 8.03
C TRP A 90 0.43 16.88 9.55
N SER A 91 -0.75 17.25 10.02
CA SER A 91 -1.16 17.05 11.42
C SER A 91 -1.81 15.67 11.59
N PRO A 92 -1.86 15.11 12.81
CA PRO A 92 -2.63 13.88 13.08
C PRO A 92 -4.10 13.99 12.65
N PHE A 93 -4.72 15.17 12.82
CA PHE A 93 -6.08 15.44 12.36
C PHE A 93 -6.19 15.37 10.83
N PHE A 94 -5.27 16.01 10.10
CA PHE A 94 -5.27 15.95 8.64
C PHE A 94 -5.06 14.51 8.14
N ALA A 95 -4.14 13.76 8.75
CA ALA A 95 -3.95 12.35 8.44
C ALA A 95 -5.23 11.52 8.65
N LYS A 96 -5.95 11.76 9.75
CA LYS A 96 -7.24 11.13 10.04
C LYS A 96 -8.27 11.42 8.94
N ASN A 97 -8.36 12.67 8.47
CA ASN A 97 -9.30 13.06 7.41
C ASN A 97 -8.99 12.36 6.07
N VAL A 98 -7.72 12.29 5.68
CA VAL A 98 -7.32 11.57 4.46
C VAL A 98 -7.67 10.08 4.55
N TYR A 99 -7.35 9.44 5.68
CA TYR A 99 -7.66 8.03 5.88
C TYR A 99 -9.16 7.73 6.04
N ALA A 100 -9.95 8.68 6.56
CA ALA A 100 -11.41 8.57 6.58
C ALA A 100 -11.97 8.52 5.15
N SER A 101 -11.43 9.33 4.23
CA SER A 101 -11.82 9.30 2.81
C SER A 101 -11.48 7.96 2.15
N LEU A 102 -10.29 7.41 2.41
CA LEU A 102 -9.93 6.06 1.95
C LEU A 102 -10.90 4.99 2.49
N LYS A 103 -11.22 5.07 3.80
CA LYS A 103 -12.15 4.13 4.45
C LYS A 103 -13.54 4.20 3.82
N PHE A 104 -14.05 5.41 3.56
CA PHE A 104 -15.33 5.63 2.87
C PHE A 104 -15.34 4.99 1.49
N ARG A 105 -14.24 5.13 0.73
CA ARG A 105 -14.06 4.50 -0.58
C ARG A 105 -13.68 3.02 -0.52
N LYS A 106 -13.74 2.39 0.66
CA LYS A 106 -13.43 0.98 0.92
C LYS A 106 -12.01 0.60 0.50
N VAL A 107 -11.05 1.48 0.77
CA VAL A 107 -9.62 1.29 0.45
C VAL A 107 -8.82 1.02 1.71
N TYR A 108 -7.87 0.10 1.62
CA TYR A 108 -6.90 -0.22 2.65
C TYR A 108 -5.49 -0.11 2.07
N LEU A 109 -4.55 0.52 2.77
CA LEU A 109 -3.16 0.68 2.33
C LEU A 109 -2.24 -0.09 3.27
N THR A 110 -1.24 -0.76 2.71
CA THR A 110 -0.22 -1.46 3.50
C THR A 110 1.08 -1.67 2.73
N ASN A 111 2.12 -2.18 3.39
CA ASN A 111 3.39 -2.55 2.76
C ASN A 111 3.66 -4.05 2.87
N ILE A 112 4.40 -4.66 1.95
CA ILE A 112 4.90 -6.03 2.14
C ILE A 112 5.87 -6.13 3.31
N VAL A 113 6.72 -5.12 3.50
CA VAL A 113 7.63 -5.01 4.63
C VAL A 113 7.24 -3.79 5.48
N LYS A 114 7.05 -3.96 6.79
CA LYS A 114 6.65 -2.87 7.69
C LYS A 114 7.83 -2.06 8.22
N TRP A 115 9.05 -2.55 8.04
CA TRP A 115 10.30 -1.90 8.44
C TRP A 115 10.54 -0.62 7.64
N THR A 116 10.95 0.44 8.32
CA THR A 116 11.19 1.75 7.73
C THR A 116 12.66 1.94 7.41
N GLY A 117 12.95 2.17 6.12
CA GLY A 117 14.29 2.46 5.62
C GLY A 117 14.70 3.91 5.82
N ASN A 118 16.02 4.14 5.86
CA ASN A 118 16.57 5.48 6.05
C ASN A 118 16.33 6.35 4.82
N ASN A 119 16.50 5.81 3.61
CA ASN A 119 16.22 6.55 2.37
C ASN A 119 15.29 5.73 1.47
N ALA A 120 15.56 5.66 0.16
CA ALA A 120 14.82 4.85 -0.79
C ALA A 120 15.28 3.37 -0.78
N ASP A 121 15.77 2.90 0.37
CA ASP A 121 16.35 1.57 0.53
C ASP A 121 15.25 0.52 0.38
N LEU A 122 15.47 -0.42 -0.55
CA LEU A 122 14.60 -1.58 -0.70
C LEU A 122 14.89 -2.59 0.41
N PRO A 123 13.86 -3.31 0.90
CA PRO A 123 14.09 -4.37 1.86
C PRO A 123 14.85 -5.52 1.19
N ASN A 124 15.85 -6.05 1.88
CA ASN A 124 16.57 -7.24 1.43
C ASN A 124 15.66 -8.49 1.49
N ALA A 125 16.12 -9.58 0.89
CA ALA A 125 15.38 -10.85 0.83
C ALA A 125 15.00 -11.39 2.23
N GLU A 126 15.88 -11.23 3.23
CA GLU A 126 15.62 -11.64 4.60
C GLU A 126 14.41 -10.91 5.21
N LYS A 127 14.36 -9.58 5.07
CA LYS A 127 13.21 -8.77 5.55
C LYS A 127 11.93 -9.20 4.83
N ILE A 128 11.97 -9.35 3.49
CA ILE A 128 10.78 -9.77 2.74
C ILE A 128 10.29 -11.14 3.21
N LYS A 129 11.19 -12.13 3.31
CA LYS A 129 10.88 -13.48 3.80
C LYS A 129 10.24 -13.45 5.18
N ALA A 130 10.74 -12.60 6.08
CA ALA A 130 10.23 -12.50 7.45
C ALA A 130 8.85 -11.82 7.54
N TYR A 131 8.59 -10.78 6.74
CA TYR A 131 7.32 -10.04 6.78
C TYR A 131 6.21 -10.63 5.91
N LEU A 132 6.54 -11.42 4.87
CA LEU A 132 5.55 -11.99 3.96
C LEU A 132 4.46 -12.82 4.67
N PRO A 133 4.77 -13.70 5.65
CA PRO A 133 3.73 -14.40 6.41
C PRO A 133 2.80 -13.44 7.18
N LEU A 134 3.34 -12.34 7.72
CA LEU A 134 2.54 -11.33 8.41
C LEU A 134 1.61 -10.59 7.45
N LEU A 135 2.06 -10.27 6.23
CA LEU A 135 1.20 -9.68 5.20
C LEU A 135 0.10 -10.66 4.76
N LYS A 136 0.40 -11.94 4.54
CA LYS A 136 -0.63 -12.94 4.20
C LYS A 136 -1.70 -13.01 5.30
N LYS A 137 -1.26 -12.99 6.56
CA LYS A 137 -2.17 -12.96 7.70
C LYS A 137 -2.98 -11.67 7.82
N GLU A 138 -2.40 -10.54 7.46
CA GLU A 138 -3.12 -9.27 7.32
C GLU A 138 -4.23 -9.37 6.25
N ILE A 139 -3.94 -9.95 5.08
CA ILE A 139 -4.91 -10.17 4.00
C ILE A 139 -6.05 -11.07 4.48
N GLU A 140 -5.76 -12.16 5.20
CA GLU A 140 -6.79 -13.04 5.79
C GLU A 140 -7.71 -12.31 6.79
N ILE A 141 -7.15 -11.41 7.60
CA ILE A 141 -7.90 -10.65 8.60
C ILE A 141 -8.74 -9.56 7.92
N VAL A 142 -8.15 -8.83 6.98
CA VAL A 142 -8.76 -7.67 6.30
C VAL A 142 -9.77 -8.10 5.25
N LYS A 143 -9.53 -9.22 4.55
CA LYS A 143 -10.38 -9.83 3.51
C LYS A 143 -10.74 -8.89 2.35
N PRO A 144 -9.74 -8.33 1.62
CA PRO A 144 -10.03 -7.46 0.47
C PRO A 144 -10.71 -8.21 -0.69
N LYS A 145 -11.58 -7.52 -1.45
CA LYS A 145 -12.11 -8.05 -2.73
C LYS A 145 -10.99 -8.15 -3.78
N TYR A 146 -10.19 -7.10 -3.92
CA TYR A 146 -9.02 -7.06 -4.82
C TYR A 146 -7.79 -6.54 -4.10
N ILE A 147 -6.63 -7.12 -4.44
CA ILE A 147 -5.32 -6.69 -3.97
C ILE A 147 -4.59 -6.03 -5.14
N ILE A 148 -4.07 -4.83 -4.94
CA ILE A 148 -3.33 -4.09 -5.96
C ILE A 148 -1.88 -3.97 -5.49
N THR A 149 -0.98 -4.67 -6.17
CA THR A 149 0.44 -4.65 -5.83
C THR A 149 1.10 -3.51 -6.58
N MET A 150 1.63 -2.55 -5.83
CA MET A 150 2.28 -1.36 -6.35
C MET A 150 3.76 -1.70 -6.54
N GLY A 151 4.16 -1.99 -7.78
CA GLY A 151 5.48 -2.50 -8.15
C GLY A 151 5.58 -4.03 -8.19
N LEU A 152 6.65 -4.53 -8.81
CA LEU A 152 6.87 -5.97 -9.02
C LEU A 152 7.26 -6.72 -7.74
N ILE A 153 7.96 -6.11 -6.80
CA ILE A 153 8.39 -6.77 -5.55
C ILE A 153 7.20 -7.39 -4.80
N PRO A 154 6.14 -6.65 -4.41
CA PRO A 154 5.00 -7.26 -3.75
C PRO A 154 4.23 -8.21 -4.67
N PHE A 155 4.20 -7.95 -5.99
CA PHE A 155 3.52 -8.82 -6.96
C PHE A 155 4.14 -10.22 -7.04
N GLU A 156 5.45 -10.29 -7.28
CA GLU A 156 6.19 -11.54 -7.46
C GLU A 156 6.15 -12.37 -6.17
N HIS A 157 6.32 -11.75 -5.00
CA HIS A 157 6.33 -12.48 -3.72
C HIS A 157 4.94 -12.97 -3.28
N LEU A 158 3.87 -12.29 -3.68
CA LEU A 158 2.51 -12.76 -3.37
C LEU A 158 2.06 -13.83 -4.35
N THR A 159 2.31 -13.64 -5.65
CA THR A 159 1.69 -14.46 -6.69
C THR A 159 2.59 -15.55 -7.25
N GLY A 160 3.92 -15.44 -7.07
CA GLY A 160 4.90 -16.31 -7.73
C GLY A 160 5.08 -16.05 -9.23
N HIS A 161 4.25 -15.19 -9.83
CA HIS A 161 4.35 -14.84 -11.25
C HIS A 161 5.41 -13.76 -11.48
N LYS A 162 6.16 -13.91 -12.57
CA LYS A 162 7.03 -12.87 -13.13
C LYS A 162 6.41 -12.33 -14.40
N ILE A 163 6.28 -11.01 -14.50
CA ILE A 163 5.68 -10.34 -15.66
C ILE A 163 6.49 -9.09 -16.03
N LYS A 164 6.33 -8.62 -17.26
CA LYS A 164 6.76 -7.28 -17.67
C LYS A 164 5.60 -6.30 -17.53
N LEU A 165 5.69 -5.34 -16.60
CA LEU A 165 4.64 -4.34 -16.39
C LEU A 165 4.32 -3.52 -17.65
N GLY A 166 5.30 -3.35 -18.55
CA GLY A 166 5.10 -2.65 -19.83
C GLY A 166 4.12 -3.38 -20.77
N GLU A 167 4.23 -4.70 -20.87
CA GLU A 167 3.34 -5.54 -21.70
C GLU A 167 1.95 -5.59 -21.08
N TYR A 168 1.87 -5.85 -19.77
CA TYR A 168 0.62 -5.79 -19.00
C TYR A 168 -0.11 -4.46 -19.21
N TYR A 169 0.60 -3.34 -19.11
CA TYR A 169 0.01 -2.02 -19.31
C TYR A 169 -0.52 -1.80 -20.74
N LYS A 170 0.25 -2.21 -21.77
CA LYS A 170 -0.21 -2.11 -23.16
C LYS A 170 -1.51 -2.89 -23.38
N GLU A 171 -1.59 -4.11 -22.86
CA GLU A 171 -2.78 -4.97 -22.94
C GLU A 171 -3.97 -4.35 -22.20
N VAL A 172 -3.78 -3.91 -20.94
CA VAL A 172 -4.81 -3.25 -20.14
C VAL A 172 -5.31 -1.97 -20.81
N MET A 173 -4.42 -1.17 -21.40
CA MET A 173 -4.83 0.07 -22.06
C MET A 173 -5.51 -0.17 -23.41
N LYS A 174 -5.17 -1.24 -24.12
CA LYS A 174 -5.87 -1.67 -25.35
C LYS A 174 -7.27 -2.16 -25.05
N THR A 175 -7.42 -3.03 -24.05
CA THR A 175 -8.69 -3.71 -23.73
C THR A 175 -9.58 -2.95 -22.75
N LYS A 176 -9.00 -2.01 -21.99
CA LYS A 176 -9.60 -1.37 -20.80
C LYS A 176 -10.05 -2.36 -19.72
N LYS A 177 -9.56 -3.60 -19.75
CA LYS A 177 -9.86 -4.66 -18.77
C LYS A 177 -8.62 -4.95 -17.92
N LEU A 178 -8.81 -5.06 -16.60
CA LEU A 178 -7.74 -5.39 -15.66
C LEU A 178 -7.60 -6.91 -15.54
N LYS A 179 -6.47 -7.46 -15.98
CA LYS A 179 -6.14 -8.88 -15.80
C LYS A 179 -5.79 -9.12 -14.33
N THR A 180 -6.31 -10.21 -13.77
CA THR A 180 -6.09 -10.61 -12.38
C THR A 180 -5.24 -11.87 -12.30
N PHE A 181 -4.53 -12.02 -11.19
CA PHE A 181 -3.72 -13.19 -10.85
C PHE A 181 -4.21 -13.75 -9.51
N ASP A 182 -4.15 -15.07 -9.36
CA ASP A 182 -4.66 -15.73 -8.17
C ASP A 182 -3.60 -15.79 -7.07
N LEU A 183 -4.00 -15.38 -5.87
CA LEU A 183 -3.25 -15.57 -4.64
C LEU A 183 -4.06 -16.49 -3.73
N LYS A 184 -3.53 -17.69 -3.48
CA LYS A 184 -4.10 -18.62 -2.50
C LYS A 184 -3.52 -18.35 -1.12
N ILE A 185 -4.39 -18.11 -0.14
CA ILE A 185 -4.03 -18.07 1.28
C ILE A 185 -5.01 -18.98 2.01
N ASP A 186 -4.48 -20.04 2.60
CA ASP A 186 -5.25 -21.16 3.14
C ASP A 186 -6.29 -21.66 2.11
N SER A 187 -7.56 -21.74 2.49
CA SER A 187 -8.66 -22.18 1.61
C SER A 187 -9.29 -21.06 0.76
N LYS A 188 -8.70 -19.86 0.75
CA LYS A 188 -9.27 -18.70 0.03
C LYS A 188 -8.38 -18.24 -1.10
N THR A 189 -9.03 -17.91 -2.22
CA THR A 189 -8.39 -17.29 -3.38
C THR A 189 -8.72 -15.81 -3.43
N TYR A 190 -7.68 -14.99 -3.53
CA TYR A 190 -7.75 -13.54 -3.70
C TYR A 190 -7.28 -13.17 -5.11
N LYS A 191 -7.88 -12.10 -5.67
CA LYS A 191 -7.50 -11.58 -6.99
C LYS A 191 -6.50 -10.43 -6.83
N VAL A 192 -5.33 -10.60 -7.45
CA VAL A 192 -4.22 -9.64 -7.44
C VAL A 192 -4.13 -8.92 -8.79
N ILE A 193 -3.96 -7.60 -8.75
CA ILE A 193 -3.81 -6.74 -9.92
C ILE A 193 -2.45 -6.04 -9.82
N PRO A 194 -1.51 -6.29 -10.74
CA PRO A 194 -0.24 -5.57 -10.75
C PRO A 194 -0.43 -4.12 -11.20
N CYS A 195 0.34 -3.21 -10.60
CA CYS A 195 0.37 -1.81 -10.93
C CYS A 195 1.80 -1.26 -10.86
N TYR A 196 2.06 -0.14 -11.51
CA TYR A 196 3.34 0.56 -11.37
C TYR A 196 3.50 1.14 -9.97
N PHE A 197 4.73 1.17 -9.47
CA PHE A 197 5.03 1.96 -8.28
C PHE A 197 4.77 3.45 -8.57
N PRO A 198 4.16 4.21 -7.65
CA PRO A 198 3.63 5.54 -7.96
C PRO A 198 4.67 6.66 -7.92
N VAL A 199 5.93 6.35 -7.59
CA VAL A 199 7.00 7.36 -7.33
C VAL A 199 8.38 6.82 -7.70
N GLY A 200 9.42 7.68 -7.66
CA GLY A 200 10.81 7.29 -7.87
C GLY A 200 11.04 6.69 -9.26
N ARG A 201 11.70 5.53 -9.32
CA ARG A 201 11.93 4.74 -10.56
C ARG A 201 10.65 4.08 -11.11
N GLY A 202 9.50 4.29 -10.47
CA GLY A 202 8.21 3.83 -10.95
C GLY A 202 7.67 4.66 -12.12
N ASN A 203 6.38 4.50 -12.42
CA ASN A 203 5.71 5.29 -13.46
C ASN A 203 4.40 5.88 -12.91
N PRO A 204 4.44 7.11 -12.35
CA PRO A 204 3.28 7.72 -11.70
C PRO A 204 2.07 7.90 -12.63
N LYS A 205 2.33 8.20 -13.92
CA LYS A 205 1.28 8.37 -14.93
C LYS A 205 0.56 7.05 -15.18
N ARG A 206 1.32 6.00 -15.52
CA ARG A 206 0.76 4.66 -15.77
C ARG A 206 0.09 4.06 -14.54
N ALA A 207 0.65 4.32 -13.36
CA ALA A 207 0.02 3.94 -12.09
C ALA A 207 -1.38 4.57 -11.96
N ALA A 208 -1.50 5.89 -12.16
CA ALA A 208 -2.78 6.57 -12.10
C ALA A 208 -3.78 6.04 -13.15
N GLU A 209 -3.33 5.79 -14.39
CA GLU A 209 -4.16 5.26 -15.48
C GLU A 209 -4.72 3.86 -15.16
N ILE A 210 -3.89 2.95 -14.64
CA ILE A 210 -4.34 1.62 -14.18
C ILE A 210 -5.34 1.77 -13.02
N LEU A 211 -5.01 2.60 -12.01
CA LEU A 211 -5.87 2.77 -10.85
C LEU A 211 -7.23 3.37 -11.19
N LYS A 212 -7.33 4.26 -12.20
CA LYS A 212 -8.62 4.78 -12.70
C LYS A 212 -9.56 3.68 -13.19
N LEU A 213 -9.00 2.61 -13.80
CA LEU A 213 -9.81 1.51 -14.32
C LEU A 213 -10.47 0.68 -13.20
N LEU A 214 -9.96 0.74 -11.96
CA LEU A 214 -10.57 0.04 -10.83
C LEU A 214 -12.03 0.45 -10.61
N LYS A 215 -12.40 1.71 -10.93
CA LYS A 215 -13.77 2.21 -10.81
C LYS A 215 -14.80 1.41 -11.60
N LYS A 216 -14.36 0.74 -12.66
CA LYS A 216 -15.20 -0.09 -13.54
C LYS A 216 -15.40 -1.52 -13.03
N MET A 217 -14.82 -1.88 -11.87
CA MET A 217 -14.85 -3.22 -11.25
C MET A 217 -15.75 -3.31 -9.99
#